data_AF-A0A537GGX0-F1
#
_entry.id   AF-A0A537GGX0-F1
#
_cell.length_a   1.000
_cell.length_b   1.000
_cell.length_c   1.000
_cell.angle_alpha   90.00
_cell.angle_beta   90.00
_cell.angle_gamma   90.00
#
_symmetry.space_group_name_H-M   'P 1'
#
loop_
_entity.id
_entity.type
_entity.pdbx_description
1 polymer ?
#
loop_
_entity_poly.entity_id
_entity_poly.type
_entity_poly.pdbx_seq_one_letter_code
_entity_poly.pdbx_strand_id
1 'polypeptide(L)'
;MKRELPQNYGPAVRLAVISLVICGLVFPLVITGFAQLIFPSQANGSLVQFHGKTIGSSLIAQNFSLPIFFHPRNDSASGVDPDITVQDAYSQIPRIASATGISADKLQQIVDQNQEGTFWIFGTPYVNVLELNLALINQTGSSVYKNFR
;
A
#
# COMPACT_ATOMS: atom_id res chain seq x y z
N MET A 1 -33.32 -7.53 46.89
CA MET A 1 -32.36 -7.21 45.80
C MET A 1 -30.90 -7.58 46.15
N LYS A 2 -30.61 -8.69 46.86
CA LYS A 2 -29.22 -9.12 47.17
C LYS A 2 -28.93 -10.59 46.83
N ARG A 3 -29.89 -11.36 46.31
CA ARG A 3 -29.78 -12.81 46.04
C ARG A 3 -29.68 -13.21 44.56
N GLU A 4 -29.77 -12.25 43.63
CA GLU A 4 -29.72 -12.50 42.18
C GLU A 4 -28.27 -12.57 41.61
N LEU A 5 -27.29 -12.06 42.36
CA LEU A 5 -25.90 -11.92 41.89
C LEU A 5 -25.10 -13.26 41.85
N PRO A 6 -25.16 -14.15 42.86
CA PRO A 6 -24.34 -15.36 42.85
C PRO A 6 -24.85 -16.52 41.98
N GLN A 7 -26.10 -16.45 41.50
CA GLN A 7 -26.74 -17.55 40.77
C GLN A 7 -26.46 -17.53 39.25
N ASN A 8 -25.96 -16.40 38.71
CA ASN A 8 -25.82 -16.18 37.27
C ASN A 8 -24.38 -16.28 36.72
N TYR A 9 -23.38 -16.60 37.56
CA TYR A 9 -21.98 -16.70 37.10
C TYR A 9 -21.74 -17.82 36.09
N GLY A 10 -22.43 -18.97 36.22
CA GLY A 10 -22.27 -20.11 35.30
C GLY A 10 -22.69 -19.77 33.86
N PRO A 11 -23.94 -19.32 33.62
CA PRO A 11 -24.38 -18.88 32.30
C PRO A 11 -23.54 -17.72 31.73
N ALA A 12 -23.15 -16.76 32.57
CA ALA A 12 -22.32 -15.63 32.14
C ALA A 12 -20.93 -16.08 31.64
N VAL A 13 -20.26 -16.98 32.37
CA VAL A 13 -18.95 -17.53 31.96
C VAL A 13 -19.09 -18.35 30.67
N ARG A 14 -20.14 -19.16 30.53
CA ARG A 14 -20.39 -19.93 29.29
C ARG A 14 -20.59 -19.02 28.08
N LEU A 15 -21.42 -17.99 28.21
CA LEU A 15 -21.61 -17.02 27.14
C LEU A 15 -20.32 -16.26 26.81
N ALA A 16 -19.51 -15.92 27.81
CA ALA A 16 -18.21 -15.30 27.61
C ALA A 16 -17.25 -16.23 26.84
N VAL A 17 -17.18 -17.52 27.20
CA VAL A 17 -16.34 -18.50 26.49
C VAL A 17 -16.84 -18.74 25.07
N ILE A 18 -18.14 -18.89 24.88
CA ILE A 18 -18.74 -19.05 23.54
C ILE A 18 -18.42 -17.82 22.68
N SER A 19 -18.60 -16.62 23.22
CA SER A 19 -18.26 -15.38 22.52
C SER A 19 -16.78 -15.28 22.20
N LEU A 20 -15.89 -15.65 23.14
CA LEU A 20 -14.45 -15.69 22.92
C LEU A 20 -14.07 -16.66 21.79
N VAL A 21 -14.65 -17.86 21.77
CA VAL A 21 -14.37 -18.86 20.72
C VAL A 21 -14.90 -18.38 19.37
N ILE A 22 -16.12 -17.85 19.33
CA ILE A 22 -16.72 -17.39 18.08
C ILE A 22 -15.94 -16.19 17.52
N CYS A 23 -15.73 -15.14 18.32
CA CYS A 23 -15.11 -13.90 17.85
C CYS A 23 -13.58 -13.98 17.77
N GLY A 24 -12.94 -14.78 18.64
CA GLY A 24 -11.49 -14.88 18.74
C GLY A 24 -10.87 -16.01 17.91
N LEU A 25 -11.65 -17.01 17.48
CA LEU A 25 -11.13 -18.15 16.73
C LEU A 25 -11.95 -18.45 15.48
N VAL A 26 -13.26 -18.70 15.61
CA VAL A 26 -14.08 -19.13 14.47
C VAL A 26 -14.17 -18.03 13.42
N PHE A 27 -14.54 -16.82 13.82
CA PHE A 27 -14.67 -15.68 12.92
C PHE A 27 -13.38 -15.33 12.16
N PRO A 28 -12.22 -15.11 12.82
CA PRO A 28 -10.99 -14.78 12.10
C PRO A 28 -10.55 -15.90 11.16
N LEU A 29 -10.64 -17.18 11.57
CA LEU A 29 -10.25 -18.29 10.69
C LEU A 29 -11.14 -18.41 9.46
N VAL A 30 -12.45 -18.22 9.63
CA VAL A 30 -13.40 -18.23 8.51
C VAL A 30 -13.09 -17.07 7.56
N ILE A 31 -12.97 -15.84 8.07
CA ILE A 31 -12.70 -14.66 7.24
C ILE A 31 -11.34 -14.76 6.55
N THR A 32 -10.29 -15.16 7.25
CA THR A 32 -8.95 -15.36 6.65
C THR A 32 -8.98 -16.45 5.60
N GLY A 33 -9.65 -17.59 5.85
CA GLY A 33 -9.80 -18.66 4.87
C GLY A 33 -10.50 -18.18 3.60
N PHE A 34 -11.62 -17.47 3.75
CA PHE A 34 -12.33 -16.88 2.60
C PHE A 34 -11.48 -15.84 1.86
N ALA A 35 -10.77 -14.98 2.58
CA ALA A 35 -9.90 -13.97 1.98
C ALA A 35 -8.75 -14.60 1.16
N GLN A 36 -8.13 -15.66 1.67
CA GLN A 36 -7.06 -16.37 0.96
C GLN A 36 -7.57 -17.06 -0.32
N LEU A 37 -8.83 -17.50 -0.35
CA LEU A 37 -9.42 -18.14 -1.54
C LEU A 37 -9.75 -17.13 -2.65
N ILE A 38 -10.30 -15.97 -2.30
CA ILE A 38 -10.84 -15.01 -3.27
C ILE A 38 -9.82 -13.90 -3.59
N PHE A 39 -9.05 -13.45 -2.60
CA PHE A 39 -8.15 -12.29 -2.68
C PHE A 39 -6.77 -12.59 -2.06
N PRO A 40 -6.03 -13.60 -2.59
CA PRO A 40 -4.77 -14.02 -1.99
C PRO A 40 -3.71 -12.92 -1.98
N SER A 41 -3.62 -12.07 -3.02
CA SER A 41 -2.57 -11.03 -3.02
C SER A 41 -2.82 -10.00 -1.92
N GLN A 42 -4.06 -9.55 -1.72
CA GLN A 42 -4.43 -8.59 -0.69
C GLN A 42 -4.36 -9.21 0.71
N ALA A 43 -4.82 -10.45 0.87
CA ALA A 43 -4.76 -11.18 2.14
C ALA A 43 -3.32 -11.39 2.64
N ASN A 44 -2.36 -11.44 1.72
CA ASN A 44 -0.93 -11.54 2.02
C ASN A 44 -0.20 -10.18 2.00
N GLY A 45 -0.94 -9.06 1.93
CA GLY A 45 -0.39 -7.71 2.09
C GLY A 45 0.03 -7.00 0.79
N SER A 46 -0.52 -7.39 -0.36
CA SER A 46 -0.29 -6.77 -1.68
C SER A 46 1.20 -6.60 -1.99
N LEU A 47 1.95 -7.69 -1.86
CA LEU A 47 3.39 -7.70 -2.06
C LEU A 47 3.76 -7.41 -3.52
N VAL A 48 4.69 -6.49 -3.71
CA VAL A 48 5.23 -6.11 -5.02
C VAL A 48 6.54 -6.86 -5.24
N GLN A 49 6.61 -7.56 -6.37
CA GLN A 49 7.77 -8.34 -6.78
C GLN A 49 8.48 -7.68 -7.94
N PHE A 50 9.80 -7.71 -7.89
CA PHE A 50 10.67 -7.22 -8.94
C PHE A 50 11.76 -8.25 -9.19
N HIS A 51 11.82 -8.78 -10.42
CA HIS A 51 12.72 -9.87 -10.82
C HIS A 51 12.69 -11.09 -9.89
N GLY A 52 11.50 -11.54 -9.48
CA GLY A 52 11.33 -12.71 -8.62
C GLY A 52 11.70 -12.50 -7.15
N LYS A 53 12.06 -11.27 -6.76
CA LYS A 53 12.31 -10.88 -5.37
C LYS A 53 11.21 -9.96 -4.88
N THR A 54 10.68 -10.23 -3.69
CA THR A 54 9.77 -9.30 -3.01
C THR A 54 10.55 -8.08 -2.54
N ILE A 55 10.17 -6.91 -3.03
CA ILE A 55 10.84 -5.63 -2.75
C ILE A 55 10.04 -4.74 -1.81
N GLY A 56 8.76 -5.02 -1.61
CA GLY A 56 7.90 -4.24 -0.73
C GLY A 56 6.42 -4.63 -0.86
N SER A 57 5.56 -3.71 -0.44
CA SER A 57 4.10 -3.77 -0.57
C SER A 57 3.62 -2.49 -1.23
N SER A 58 2.61 -2.57 -2.08
CA SER A 58 1.96 -1.38 -2.66
C SER A 58 1.23 -0.56 -1.58
N LEU A 59 0.97 -1.13 -0.41
CA LEU A 59 0.25 -0.48 0.70
C LEU A 59 1.17 0.27 1.68
N ILE A 60 2.50 0.21 1.49
CA ILE A 60 3.46 0.78 2.44
C ILE A 60 4.47 1.66 1.70
N ALA A 61 4.57 2.93 2.11
CA ALA A 61 5.60 3.84 1.64
C ALA A 61 7.01 3.28 1.86
N GLN A 62 7.81 3.31 0.80
CA GLN A 62 9.24 3.00 0.88
C GLN A 62 10.05 4.29 0.92
N ASN A 63 11.15 4.27 1.67
CA ASN A 63 12.04 5.42 1.72
C ASN A 63 12.89 5.50 0.45
N PHE A 64 12.56 6.43 -0.44
CA PHE A 64 13.37 6.79 -1.59
C PHE A 64 14.11 8.09 -1.31
N SER A 65 15.44 8.05 -1.16
CA SER A 65 16.27 9.22 -0.86
C SER A 65 17.03 9.77 -2.06
N LEU A 66 17.24 8.94 -3.10
CA LEU A 66 18.06 9.33 -4.24
C LEU A 66 17.33 10.34 -5.15
N PRO A 67 18.04 11.32 -5.73
CA PRO A 67 17.45 12.37 -6.56
C PRO A 67 16.86 11.85 -7.88
N ILE A 68 17.10 10.58 -8.21
CA ILE A 68 16.64 9.91 -9.42
C ILE A 68 15.22 9.32 -9.26
N PHE A 69 14.76 9.05 -8.04
CA PHE A 69 13.44 8.45 -7.80
C PHE A 69 12.40 9.50 -7.42
N PHE A 70 11.12 9.18 -7.66
CA PHE A 70 10.00 9.86 -7.03
C PHE A 70 10.00 9.59 -5.52
N HIS A 71 9.67 10.61 -4.74
CA HIS A 71 9.67 10.57 -3.28
C HIS A 71 8.24 10.61 -2.74
N PRO A 72 7.95 9.80 -1.69
CA PRO A 72 6.69 9.90 -0.97
C PRO A 72 6.63 11.18 -0.14
N ARG A 73 5.44 11.49 0.38
CA ARG A 73 5.27 12.63 1.29
C ARG A 73 5.94 12.33 2.63
N ASN A 74 6.71 13.29 3.12
CA ASN A 74 7.41 13.23 4.40
C ASN A 74 6.46 13.39 5.61
N ASP A 75 5.29 14.00 5.43
CA ASP A 75 4.33 14.33 6.50
C ASP A 75 2.93 13.76 6.23
N SER A 76 2.81 12.43 6.10
CA SER A 76 1.49 11.78 6.10
C SER A 76 1.01 11.49 7.51
N ALA A 77 -0.31 11.55 7.74
CA ALA A 77 -0.95 11.24 9.02
C ALA A 77 -0.68 9.80 9.50
N SER A 78 -0.48 8.86 8.56
CA SER A 78 -0.11 7.47 8.88
C SER A 78 1.41 7.26 9.00
N GLY A 79 2.21 8.21 8.49
CA GLY A 79 3.66 8.07 8.35
C GLY A 79 4.13 7.03 7.32
N VAL A 80 3.22 6.35 6.62
CA VAL A 80 3.53 5.23 5.71
C VAL A 80 2.70 5.26 4.41
N ASP A 81 2.20 6.44 4.04
CA ASP A 81 1.35 6.64 2.86
C ASP A 81 2.12 6.41 1.54
N PRO A 82 1.78 5.35 0.79
CA PRO A 82 2.50 5.00 -0.43
C PRO A 82 2.15 5.92 -1.60
N ASP A 83 1.09 6.70 -1.48
CA ASP A 83 0.49 7.44 -2.58
C ASP A 83 0.79 8.94 -2.49
N ILE A 84 0.96 9.56 -3.66
CA ILE A 84 1.06 11.02 -3.79
C ILE A 84 0.06 11.50 -4.84
N THR A 85 -0.31 12.78 -4.76
CA THR A 85 -1.17 13.35 -5.80
C THR A 85 -0.42 13.35 -7.13
N VAL A 86 -1.16 13.25 -8.24
CA VAL A 86 -0.57 13.36 -9.59
C VAL A 86 0.20 14.68 -9.75
N GLN A 87 -0.32 15.77 -9.16
CA GLN A 87 0.33 17.07 -9.18
C GLN A 87 1.67 17.08 -8.41
N ASP A 88 1.73 16.41 -7.26
CA ASP A 88 2.98 16.26 -6.51
C ASP A 88 4.01 15.46 -7.32
N ALA A 89 3.58 14.40 -8.01
CA ALA A 89 4.47 13.64 -8.90
C ALA A 89 5.04 14.52 -10.01
N TYR A 90 4.19 15.33 -10.68
CA TYR A 90 4.66 16.27 -11.70
C TYR A 90 5.63 17.30 -11.15
N SER A 91 5.44 17.80 -9.93
CA SER A 91 6.35 18.77 -9.31
C SER A 91 7.78 18.25 -9.14
N GLN A 92 7.95 16.92 -9.06
CA GLN A 92 9.26 16.28 -8.91
C GLN A 92 9.97 16.01 -10.23
N ILE A 93 9.28 16.09 -11.37
CA ILE A 93 9.84 15.80 -12.69
C ILE A 93 11.09 16.63 -13.02
N PRO A 94 11.14 17.96 -12.79
CA PRO A 94 12.32 18.75 -13.13
C PRO A 94 13.60 18.27 -12.41
N ARG A 95 13.46 17.86 -11.15
CA ARG A 95 14.56 17.29 -10.35
C ARG A 95 15.04 15.98 -10.95
N ILE A 96 14.11 15.06 -11.21
CA ILE A 96 14.43 13.72 -11.73
C ILE A 96 15.03 13.82 -13.13
N ALA A 97 14.46 14.65 -14.01
CA ALA A 97 14.98 14.91 -15.35
C ALA A 97 16.43 15.40 -15.30
N SER A 98 16.72 16.36 -14.43
CA SER A 98 18.08 16.90 -14.24
C SER A 98 19.06 15.87 -13.71
N ALA A 99 18.62 14.97 -12.81
CA ALA A 99 19.47 13.95 -12.21
C ALA A 99 19.71 12.73 -13.11
N THR A 100 18.79 12.44 -14.03
CA THR A 100 18.79 11.17 -14.82
C THR A 100 19.05 11.37 -16.30
N GLY A 101 18.88 12.58 -16.82
CA GLY A 101 18.92 12.90 -18.24
C GLY A 101 17.67 12.44 -19.03
N ILE A 102 16.63 11.92 -18.36
CA ILE A 102 15.37 11.53 -19.01
C ILE A 102 14.57 12.80 -19.33
N SER A 103 13.92 12.84 -20.51
CA SER A 103 13.08 13.98 -20.89
C SER A 103 11.86 14.14 -19.97
N ALA A 104 11.48 15.38 -19.70
CA ALA A 104 10.31 15.70 -18.89
C ALA A 104 9.03 15.06 -19.47
N ASP A 105 8.86 15.10 -20.80
CA ASP A 105 7.71 14.50 -21.49
C ASP A 105 7.62 12.99 -21.24
N LYS A 106 8.76 12.29 -21.20
CA LYS A 106 8.77 10.85 -20.93
C LYS A 106 8.40 10.57 -19.48
N LEU A 107 8.86 11.39 -18.53
CA LEU A 107 8.50 11.28 -17.13
C LEU A 107 7.01 11.57 -16.91
N GLN A 108 6.46 12.58 -17.58
CA GLN A 108 5.02 12.87 -17.55
C GLN A 108 4.21 11.68 -18.06
N GLN A 109 4.61 11.12 -19.20
CA GLN A 109 3.96 9.93 -19.75
C GLN A 109 3.95 8.75 -18.75
N ILE A 110 5.05 8.53 -18.02
CA ILE A 110 5.13 7.47 -17.02
C ILE A 110 4.17 7.76 -15.86
N VAL A 111 4.09 9.00 -15.37
CA VAL A 111 3.12 9.39 -14.34
C VAL A 111 1.69 9.12 -14.85
N ASP A 112 1.37 9.53 -16.07
CA ASP A 112 0.04 9.40 -16.67
C ASP A 112 -0.43 7.95 -16.82
N GLN A 113 0.50 7.04 -17.12
CA GLN A 113 0.20 5.62 -17.26
C GLN A 113 -0.02 4.89 -15.93
N ASN A 114 0.42 5.48 -14.81
CA ASN A 114 0.33 4.88 -13.48
C ASN A 114 -0.65 5.64 -12.57
N GLN A 115 -1.52 6.48 -13.14
CA GLN A 115 -2.55 7.16 -12.38
C GLN A 115 -3.66 6.18 -11.98
N GLU A 116 -3.98 6.19 -10.69
CA GLU A 116 -5.14 5.50 -10.16
C GLU A 116 -6.32 6.46 -10.04
N GLY A 117 -7.42 6.04 -10.66
CA GLY A 117 -8.65 6.80 -10.69
C GLY A 117 -9.50 6.51 -9.45
N THR A 118 -9.82 7.56 -8.71
CA THR A 118 -10.93 7.52 -7.75
C THR A 118 -12.15 8.15 -8.40
N PHE A 119 -13.34 7.62 -8.14
CA PHE A 119 -14.57 8.22 -8.65
C PHE A 119 -14.71 9.64 -8.04
N TRP A 120 -15.13 10.61 -8.84
CA TRP A 120 -14.93 12.06 -8.60
C TRP A 120 -15.44 12.62 -7.25
N ILE A 121 -16.36 11.94 -6.55
CA ILE A 121 -16.82 12.33 -5.20
C ILE A 121 -15.99 11.74 -4.06
N PHE A 122 -15.13 10.76 -4.32
CA PHE A 122 -14.38 10.02 -3.31
C PHE A 122 -12.91 10.42 -3.22
N GLY A 123 -12.42 11.28 -4.12
CA GLY A 123 -11.05 11.78 -4.06
C GLY A 123 -10.50 12.27 -5.39
N THR A 124 -9.27 12.74 -5.34
CA THR A 124 -8.47 13.12 -6.52
C THR A 124 -7.68 11.92 -7.03
N PRO A 125 -7.32 11.88 -8.33
CA PRO A 125 -6.37 10.91 -8.84
C PRO A 125 -5.03 10.96 -8.10
N TYR A 126 -4.40 9.80 -7.94
CA TYR A 126 -3.12 9.64 -7.25
C TYR A 126 -2.23 8.64 -7.99
N VAL A 127 -0.98 8.54 -7.55
CA VAL A 127 -0.02 7.55 -8.04
C VAL A 127 0.69 6.89 -6.86
N ASN A 128 0.89 5.58 -6.96
CA ASN A 128 1.68 4.83 -6.00
C ASN A 128 3.17 5.04 -6.25
N VAL A 129 3.94 5.49 -5.26
CA VAL A 129 5.35 5.86 -5.45
C VAL A 129 6.22 4.65 -5.73
N LEU A 130 5.95 3.49 -5.09
CA LEU A 130 6.72 2.28 -5.33
C LEU A 130 6.52 1.80 -6.76
N GLU A 131 5.28 1.66 -7.19
CA GLU A 131 4.95 1.18 -8.54
C GLU A 131 5.43 2.14 -9.62
N LEU A 132 5.28 3.46 -9.39
CA LEU A 132 5.78 4.49 -10.29
C LEU A 132 7.30 4.41 -10.47
N ASN A 133 8.06 4.19 -9.39
CA ASN A 133 9.51 4.02 -9.46
C ASN A 133 9.92 2.72 -10.16
N LEU A 134 9.14 1.64 -10.06
CA LEU A 134 9.39 0.41 -10.82
C LEU A 134 9.09 0.59 -12.31
N ALA A 135 8.01 1.31 -12.64
CA ALA A 135 7.72 1.70 -14.01
C ALA A 135 8.86 2.56 -14.59
N LEU A 136 9.40 3.48 -13.80
CA LEU A 136 10.55 4.28 -14.17
C LEU A 136 11.79 3.42 -14.50
N ILE A 137 12.13 2.45 -13.66
CA ILE A 137 13.29 1.55 -13.88
C ILE A 137 13.09 0.66 -15.13
N ASN A 138 11.87 0.16 -15.35
CA ASN A 138 11.56 -0.77 -16.44
C ASN A 138 11.41 -0.08 -17.79
N GLN A 139 10.74 1.08 -17.82
CA GLN A 139 10.44 1.79 -19.06
C GLN A 139 11.58 2.68 -19.55
N THR A 140 12.58 2.96 -18.70
CA THR A 140 13.71 3.82 -19.09
C THR A 140 14.95 2.97 -19.31
N GLY A 141 15.59 3.12 -20.48
CA GLY A 141 16.89 2.50 -20.79
C GLY A 141 18.08 3.21 -20.14
N SER A 142 17.84 4.08 -19.16
CA SER A 142 18.89 4.92 -18.59
C SER A 142 19.94 4.07 -17.87
N SER A 143 21.22 4.36 -18.15
CA SER A 143 22.35 3.72 -17.47
C SER A 143 22.32 3.96 -15.96
N VAL A 144 21.67 5.05 -15.53
CA VAL A 144 21.49 5.43 -14.13
C VAL A 144 20.75 4.35 -13.33
N TYR A 145 19.81 3.63 -13.95
CA TYR A 145 19.05 2.56 -13.28
C TYR A 145 19.62 1.15 -13.48
N LYS A 146 20.76 1.02 -14.16
CA LYS A 146 21.33 -0.29 -14.51
C LYS A 146 21.61 -1.16 -13.27
N ASN A 147 21.95 -0.55 -12.14
CA ASN A 147 22.21 -1.24 -10.87
C ASN A 147 20.93 -1.67 -10.12
N PHE A 148 19.76 -1.21 -10.57
CA PHE A 148 18.46 -1.51 -9.98
C PHE A 148 17.63 -2.46 -10.83
N ARG A 149 18.19 -2.95 -11.95
CA ARG A 149 17.59 -4.01 -12.77
C ARG A 149 18.10 -5.36 -12.29
#